data_AF-A0A257MB76-F1
#
_entry.id   AF-A0A257MB76-F1
#
_cell.length_a   1.000
_cell.length_b   1.000
_cell.length_c   1.000
_cell.angle_alpha   90.00
_cell.angle_beta   90.00
_cell.angle_gamma   90.00
#
_symmetry.space_group_name_H-M   'P 1'
#
loop_
_entity.id
_entity.type
_entity.pdbx_description
1 polymer ?
#
loop_
_entity_poly.entity_id
_entity_poly.type
_entity_poly.pdbx_seq_one_letter_code
_entity_poly.pdbx_strand_id
1 'polypeptide(L)'
;MPNDVLLDEEESRLIILTGPNMAGKSTFMRQIALCAIMAQMGSFVPASYASLCPVDRIFTRVGAYDDLSAGQSTFMVEMTELATILAEASRESLVLLDEVGRGTSTF
;
A
#
# COMPACT_ATOMS: atom_id res chain seq x y z
N MET A 1 1.40 16.56 -9.35
CA MET A 1 0.99 16.24 -10.74
C MET A 1 -0.04 15.13 -10.68
N PRO A 2 -1.07 15.12 -11.53
CA PRO A 2 -2.00 13.99 -11.64
C PRO A 2 -1.26 12.74 -12.13
N ASN A 3 -1.66 11.57 -11.62
CA ASN A 3 -1.15 10.27 -12.05
C ASN A 3 -2.32 9.33 -12.27
N ASP A 4 -2.28 8.58 -13.37
CA ASP A 4 -3.29 7.56 -13.69
C ASP A 4 -2.94 6.22 -13.03
N VAL A 5 -3.96 5.43 -12.74
CA VAL A 5 -3.82 4.09 -12.15
C VAL A 5 -4.90 3.18 -12.72
N LEU A 6 -4.52 1.93 -13.03
CA LEU A 6 -5.44 0.86 -13.40
C LEU A 6 -5.12 -0.34 -12.51
N LEU A 7 -6.14 -0.77 -11.76
CA LEU A 7 -6.14 -2.02 -11.01
C LEU A 7 -7.45 -2.72 -11.34
N ASP A 8 -7.37 -3.98 -11.76
CA ASP A 8 -8.52 -4.79 -12.13
C ASP A 8 -8.32 -6.24 -11.67
N GLU A 9 -9.36 -7.07 -11.78
CA GLU A 9 -9.31 -8.48 -11.37
C GLU A 9 -8.78 -9.44 -12.45
N GLU A 10 -8.52 -8.95 -13.67
CA GLU A 10 -8.18 -9.79 -14.83
C GLU A 10 -6.68 -9.76 -15.12
N GLU A 11 -6.14 -8.57 -15.42
CA GLU A 11 -4.78 -8.37 -15.90
C GLU A 11 -3.91 -7.57 -14.91
N SER A 12 -4.51 -6.67 -14.11
CA SER A 12 -3.78 -5.66 -13.33
C SER A 12 -4.04 -5.77 -11.82
N ARG A 13 -3.88 -6.96 -11.23
CA ARG A 13 -4.05 -7.16 -9.77
C ARG A 13 -2.86 -6.74 -8.92
N LEU A 14 -1.69 -6.58 -9.52
CA LEU A 14 -0.43 -6.25 -8.85
C LEU A 14 0.32 -5.17 -9.63
N ILE A 15 0.66 -4.07 -8.96
CA ILE A 15 1.54 -3.04 -9.50
C ILE A 15 2.89 -3.13 -8.79
N ILE A 16 3.96 -3.35 -9.56
CA ILE A 16 5.33 -3.25 -9.07
C ILE A 16 5.84 -1.85 -9.38
N LEU A 17 5.86 -0.98 -8.37
CA LEU A 17 6.28 0.41 -8.51
C LEU A 17 7.77 0.56 -8.21
N THR A 18 8.58 0.71 -9.26
CA THR A 18 10.02 0.96 -9.14
C THR A 18 10.36 2.41 -9.45
N GLY A 19 11.56 2.84 -9.04
CA GLY A 19 12.06 4.20 -9.29
C GLY A 19 12.94 4.71 -8.14
N PRO A 20 13.66 5.82 -8.34
CA PRO A 20 14.55 6.36 -7.32
C PRO A 20 13.81 6.73 -6.05
N ASN A 21 14.53 6.78 -4.92
CA ASN A 21 14.00 7.35 -3.69
C ASN A 21 13.58 8.80 -3.94
N MET A 22 12.52 9.25 -3.27
CA MET A 22 11.90 10.57 -3.46
C MET A 22 11.24 10.83 -4.82
N ALA A 23 11.09 9.82 -5.69
CA ALA A 23 10.32 9.93 -6.94
C ALA A 23 8.79 10.06 -6.75
N GLY A 24 8.30 10.11 -5.51
CA GLY A 24 6.87 10.19 -5.21
C GLY A 24 6.13 8.86 -5.17
N LYS A 25 6.84 7.72 -5.13
CA LYS A 25 6.24 6.38 -5.06
C LYS A 25 5.25 6.22 -3.89
N SER A 26 5.67 6.56 -2.67
CA SER A 26 4.82 6.51 -1.48
C SER A 26 3.64 7.48 -1.57
N THR A 27 3.83 8.64 -2.21
CA THR A 27 2.76 9.62 -2.46
C THR A 27 1.71 9.06 -3.42
N PHE A 28 2.14 8.42 -4.51
CA PHE A 28 1.26 7.77 -5.48
C PHE A 28 0.45 6.65 -4.83
N MET A 29 1.10 5.78 -4.05
CA MET A 29 0.43 4.70 -3.31
C MET A 29 -0.63 5.25 -2.34
N ARG A 30 -0.27 6.25 -1.51
CA ARG A 30 -1.22 6.88 -0.58
C ARG A 30 -2.40 7.56 -1.30
N GLN A 31 -2.18 8.15 -2.47
CA GLN A 31 -3.25 8.75 -3.27
C GLN A 31 -4.32 7.71 -3.64
N ILE A 32 -3.92 6.50 -4.03
CA ILE A 32 -4.86 5.41 -4.38
C ILE A 32 -5.73 5.04 -3.17
N ALA A 33 -5.11 4.84 -2.00
CA ALA A 33 -5.84 4.51 -0.77
C ALA A 33 -6.82 5.61 -0.37
N LEU A 34 -6.41 6.88 -0.46
CA LEU A 34 -7.28 8.02 -0.14
C LEU A 34 -8.47 8.11 -1.11
N CYS A 35 -8.27 7.88 -2.40
CA CYS A 35 -9.38 7.83 -3.36
C CYS A 35 -10.40 6.72 -3.02
N ALA A 36 -9.93 5.53 -2.64
CA ALA A 36 -10.81 4.43 -2.22
C ALA A 36 -11.64 4.80 -0.97
N ILE A 37 -11.00 5.37 0.05
CA ILE A 37 -11.67 5.83 1.28
C ILE A 37 -12.71 6.90 0.97
N MET A 38 -12.33 7.94 0.22
CA MET A 38 -13.23 9.05 -0.12
C MET A 38 -14.45 8.56 -0.91
N ALA A 39 -14.26 7.66 -1.88
CA ALA A 39 -15.36 7.07 -2.64
C ALA A 39 -16.32 6.27 -1.75
N GLN A 40 -15.82 5.41 -0.86
CA GLN A 40 -16.64 4.64 0.06
C GLN A 40 -17.33 5.47 1.14
N MET A 41 -16.81 6.67 1.45
CA MET A 41 -17.48 7.66 2.30
C MET A 41 -18.59 8.42 1.56
N GLY A 42 -18.75 8.23 0.25
CA GLY A 42 -19.69 8.98 -0.58
C GLY A 42 -19.20 10.39 -0.95
N SER A 43 -17.91 10.68 -0.79
CA SER A 43 -17.30 11.94 -1.22
C SER A 43 -16.91 11.87 -2.70
N PHE A 44 -16.86 13.03 -3.35
CA PHE A 44 -16.09 13.16 -4.59
C PHE A 44 -14.62 12.81 -4.34
N VAL A 45 -13.96 12.23 -5.35
CA VAL A 45 -12.54 11.89 -5.33
C VAL A 45 -11.75 12.89 -6.19
N PRO A 46 -10.47 13.16 -5.88
CA PRO A 46 -9.64 14.12 -6.61
C PRO A 46 -9.11 13.54 -7.93
N ALA A 47 -10.00 13.21 -8.86
CA ALA A 47 -9.66 12.70 -10.19
C ALA A 47 -10.59 13.30 -11.26
N SER A 48 -10.12 13.38 -12.50
CA SER A 48 -10.97 13.73 -13.65
C SER A 48 -12.02 12.66 -13.94
N TYR A 49 -11.68 11.41 -13.67
CA TYR A 49 -12.55 10.23 -13.77
C TYR A 49 -12.08 9.17 -12.78
N ALA A 50 -13.01 8.47 -12.14
CA ALA A 50 -12.69 7.34 -11.26
C ALA A 50 -13.79 6.29 -11.33
N SER A 51 -13.39 5.04 -11.54
CA SER A 51 -14.24 3.86 -11.37
C SER A 51 -13.59 2.99 -10.30
N LEU A 52 -14.25 2.85 -9.16
CA LEU A 52 -13.70 2.21 -7.97
C LEU A 52 -14.68 1.14 -7.48
N CYS A 53 -14.18 -0.06 -7.26
CA CYS A 53 -14.91 -1.11 -6.55
C CYS A 53 -14.78 -0.90 -5.04
N PRO A 54 -15.80 -1.25 -4.24
CA PRO A 54 -15.67 -1.26 -2.79
C PRO A 54 -14.56 -2.23 -2.35
N VAL A 55 -13.72 -1.77 -1.44
CA VAL A 55 -12.71 -2.56 -0.76
C VAL A 55 -13.17 -2.88 0.66
N ASP A 56 -12.95 -4.11 1.10
CA ASP A 56 -13.34 -4.56 2.43
C ASP A 56 -12.39 -4.01 3.51
N ARG A 57 -11.09 -4.01 3.21
CA ARG A 57 -10.00 -3.51 4.07
C ARG A 57 -8.85 -2.94 3.25
N ILE A 58 -8.18 -1.93 3.81
CA ILE A 58 -6.96 -1.34 3.27
C ILE A 58 -5.82 -1.69 4.21
N PHE A 59 -4.84 -2.44 3.69
CA PHE A 59 -3.63 -2.80 4.40
C PHE A 59 -2.48 -1.92 3.94
N THR A 60 -1.72 -1.37 4.87
CA THR A 60 -0.55 -0.55 4.54
C THR A 60 0.66 -1.03 5.32
N ARG A 61 1.74 -1.33 4.60
CA ARG A 61 3.10 -1.36 5.13
C ARG A 61 3.85 -0.24 4.43
N VAL A 62 3.78 0.97 4.96
CA VAL A 62 4.52 2.11 4.41
C VAL A 62 5.62 2.47 5.38
N GLY A 63 6.88 2.27 5.01
CA GLY A 63 8.02 2.50 5.87
C GLY A 63 8.02 3.93 6.44
N ALA A 64 7.82 4.07 7.74
CA ALA A 64 8.20 5.26 8.50
C ALA A 64 8.24 4.98 10.01
N TYR A 65 9.39 5.38 10.58
CA TYR A 65 9.79 5.44 11.99
C TYR A 65 10.30 4.16 12.65
N ASP A 66 11.62 4.14 12.87
CA ASP A 66 12.30 3.26 13.81
C ASP A 66 11.68 3.41 15.20
N ASP A 67 10.98 2.38 15.66
CA ASP A 67 10.74 2.20 17.08
C ASP A 67 11.86 1.33 17.66
N LEU A 68 13.00 1.97 17.92
CA LEU A 68 14.19 1.39 18.55
C LEU A 68 13.94 0.92 20.01
N SER A 69 12.71 0.98 20.51
CA SER A 69 12.41 0.86 21.94
C SER A 69 11.68 -0.42 22.39
N ALA A 70 11.39 -1.38 21.48
CA ALA A 70 10.54 -2.55 21.81
C ALA A 70 11.28 -3.87 22.13
N GLY A 71 12.61 -3.94 22.06
CA GLY A 71 13.36 -5.19 22.29
C GLY A 71 13.14 -6.29 21.23
N GLN A 72 12.46 -5.98 20.14
CA GLN A 72 12.30 -6.83 18.96
C GLN A 72 13.05 -6.23 17.76
N SER A 73 13.55 -7.07 16.85
CA SER A 73 14.23 -6.56 15.66
C SER A 73 13.22 -5.91 14.71
N THR A 74 13.61 -4.82 14.03
CA THR A 74 12.80 -4.15 13.01
C THR A 74 12.29 -5.15 11.96
N PHE A 75 13.14 -6.12 11.61
CA PHE A 75 12.75 -7.20 10.71
C PHE A 75 11.66 -8.13 11.26
N MET A 76 11.71 -8.48 12.55
CA MET A 76 10.67 -9.31 13.17
C MET A 76 9.32 -8.60 13.19
N VAL A 77 9.31 -7.29 13.48
CA VAL A 77 8.11 -6.46 13.41
C VAL A 77 7.58 -6.42 11.98
N GLU A 78 8.46 -6.19 10.99
CA GLU A 78 8.11 -6.21 9.56
C GLU A 78 7.47 -7.53 9.13
N MET A 79 8.07 -8.65 9.49
CA MET A 79 7.55 -9.96 9.11
C MET A 79 6.22 -10.27 9.80
N THR A 80 6.01 -9.78 11.03
CA THR A 80 4.74 -9.96 11.76
C THR A 80 3.62 -9.12 11.14
N GLU A 81 3.91 -7.89 10.71
CA GLU A 81 2.97 -7.05 9.98
C GLU A 81 2.58 -7.71 8.64
N LEU A 82 3.55 -8.20 7.87
CA LEU A 82 3.28 -8.92 6.62
C LEU A 82 2.48 -10.21 6.84
N ALA A 83 2.80 -10.99 7.87
CA ALA A 83 2.05 -12.19 8.21
C ALA A 83 0.58 -11.87 8.52
N THR A 84 0.33 -10.75 9.21
CA THR A 84 -1.02 -10.26 9.50
C THR A 84 -1.75 -9.89 8.21
N ILE A 85 -1.11 -9.13 7.33
CA ILE A 85 -1.69 -8.78 6.02
C ILE A 85 -2.05 -10.04 5.22
N LEU A 86 -1.15 -11.03 5.16
CA LEU A 86 -1.38 -12.28 4.44
C LEU A 86 -2.51 -13.12 5.04
N ALA A 87 -2.63 -13.15 6.38
CA ALA A 87 -3.66 -13.92 7.06
C ALA A 87 -5.06 -13.29 6.93
N GLU A 88 -5.13 -11.97 6.84
CA GLU A 88 -6.38 -11.22 6.91
C GLU A 88 -6.89 -10.69 5.57
N ALA A 89 -6.01 -10.49 4.59
CA ALA A 89 -6.39 -9.94 3.29
C ALA A 89 -7.33 -10.89 2.53
N SER A 90 -8.37 -10.33 1.93
CA SER A 90 -9.32 -11.01 1.07
C SER A 90 -9.10 -10.65 -0.40
N ARG A 91 -9.92 -11.21 -1.30
CA ARG A 91 -9.93 -10.86 -2.72
C ARG A 91 -10.30 -9.38 -2.95
N GLU A 92 -11.07 -8.80 -2.03
CA GLU A 92 -11.60 -7.44 -2.11
C GLU A 92 -10.72 -6.42 -1.35
N SER A 93 -9.59 -6.86 -0.81
CA SER A 93 -8.69 -6.00 -0.04
C SER A 93 -7.72 -5.23 -0.92
N LEU A 94 -7.46 -3.98 -0.57
CA LEU A 94 -6.40 -3.17 -1.17
C LEU A 94 -5.15 -3.23 -0.28
N VAL A 95 -4.03 -3.68 -0.85
CA VAL A 95 -2.77 -3.83 -0.11
C VAL A 95 -1.71 -2.88 -0.69
N LEU A 96 -1.11 -2.06 0.18
CA LEU A 96 -0.06 -1.12 -0.15
C LEU A 96 1.22 -1.52 0.58
N LEU A 97 2.23 -1.98 -0.17
CA LEU A 97 3.53 -2.37 0.37
C LEU A 97 4.60 -1.40 -0.15
N ASP A 98 5.28 -0.73 0.77
CA ASP A 98 6.43 0.14 0.49
C ASP A 98 7.66 -0.39 1.24
N GLU A 99 8.76 -0.55 0.50
CA GLU A 99 10.10 -0.87 1.04
C GLU A 99 10.20 -2.13 1.93
N VAL A 100 9.46 -3.19 1.58
CA VAL A 100 9.55 -4.49 2.26
C VAL A 100 10.95 -5.11 2.09
N GLY A 101 11.54 -5.60 3.18
CA GLY A 101 12.78 -6.38 3.14
C GLY A 101 14.09 -5.57 3.28
N ARG A 102 14.03 -4.32 3.75
CA ARG A 102 15.25 -3.52 4.03
C ARG A 102 16.14 -4.09 5.14
N GLY A 103 15.60 -4.92 6.04
CA GLY A 103 16.27 -5.36 7.27
C GLY A 103 17.14 -6.63 7.19
N THR A 104 17.26 -7.27 6.02
CA THR A 104 18.05 -8.51 5.86
C THR A 104 19.28 -8.29 5.00
N SER A 105 20.37 -9.02 5.28
CA SER A 105 21.56 -9.01 4.44
C SER A 105 21.17 -9.31 2.99
N THR A 106 21.51 -8.38 2.10
CA THR A 106 21.59 -8.63 0.66
C THR A 106 22.52 -9.82 0.47
N PHE A 107 22.00 -10.97 0.04
CA PHE A 107 22.86 -11.97 -0.59
C PHE A 107 23.37 -11.42 -1.92
#